data_AF-A0A086MPE9-F1
#
_entry.id   AF-A0A086MPE9-F1
#
_cell.length_a   1.000
_cell.length_b   1.000
_cell.length_c   1.000
_cell.angle_alpha   90.00
_cell.angle_beta   90.00
_cell.angle_gamma   90.00
#
_symmetry.space_group_name_H-M   'P 1'
#
loop_
_entity.id
_entity.type
_entity.pdbx_description
1 polymer ?
#
loop_
_entity_poly.entity_id
_entity_poly.type
_entity_poly.pdbx_seq_one_letter_code
_entity_poly.pdbx_strand_id
1 'polypeptide(L)'
;MVREGATAVLILADAKQVSRTDQIAQLARQHRLPLMSPFRRLTEAGGLMSYGIDWSGVDRDLAVYTARVLGGTKPSELPFE
;
A
#
# COMPACT_ATOMS: atom_id res chain seq x y z
N MET A 1 -31.82 17.82 -1.39
CA MET A 1 -31.32 17.02 -0.25
C MET A 1 -29.94 16.52 -0.58
N VAL A 2 -28.91 17.01 0.11
CA VAL A 2 -27.56 16.44 0.03
C VAL A 2 -27.58 15.14 0.83
N ARG A 3 -27.15 14.02 0.23
CA ARG A 3 -26.95 12.77 0.98
C ARG A 3 -25.74 12.94 1.89
N GLU A 4 -25.91 12.80 3.20
CA GLU A 4 -24.84 12.82 4.22
C GLU A 4 -23.98 11.53 4.21
N GLY A 5 -23.61 11.03 3.03
CA GLY A 5 -22.82 9.82 2.87
C GLY A 5 -21.57 10.07 2.03
N ALA A 6 -20.49 9.37 2.33
CA ALA A 6 -19.31 9.36 1.48
C ALA A 6 -19.68 8.87 0.07
N THR A 7 -19.07 9.46 -0.96
CA THR A 7 -19.24 9.05 -2.37
C THR A 7 -18.06 8.24 -2.89
N ALA A 8 -16.96 8.22 -2.14
CA ALA A 8 -15.73 7.50 -2.44
C ALA A 8 -14.92 7.29 -1.15
N VAL A 9 -13.93 6.40 -1.22
CA VAL A 9 -12.96 6.17 -0.14
C VAL A 9 -11.56 6.33 -0.70
N LEU A 10 -10.76 7.18 -0.05
CA LEU A 10 -9.32 7.27 -0.28
C LEU A 10 -8.60 6.69 0.93
N ILE A 11 -7.83 5.63 0.69
CA ILE A 11 -6.94 5.05 1.68
C ILE A 11 -5.56 5.69 1.51
N LEU A 12 -4.99 6.18 2.61
CA LEU A 12 -3.65 6.74 2.63
C LEU A 12 -2.63 5.66 3.02
N ALA A 13 -1.34 5.97 2.92
CA ALA A 13 -0.32 5.04 3.36
C ALA A 13 -0.27 4.98 4.89
N ASP A 14 -0.80 3.90 5.46
CA ASP A 14 -0.73 3.60 6.89
C ASP A 14 -0.60 2.09 7.12
N ALA A 15 0.32 1.68 8.00
CA ALA A 15 0.63 0.28 8.25
C ALA A 15 -0.57 -0.52 8.80
N LYS A 16 -1.49 0.11 9.55
CA LYS A 16 -2.71 -0.54 10.05
C LYS A 16 -3.72 -0.78 8.93
N GLN A 17 -3.72 0.04 7.88
CA GLN A 17 -4.62 -0.14 6.73
C GLN A 17 -4.15 -1.31 5.85
N VAL A 18 -2.84 -1.50 5.70
CA VAL A 18 -2.27 -2.62 4.92
C VAL A 18 -2.72 -3.98 5.47
N SER A 19 -2.70 -4.16 6.80
CA SER A 19 -3.12 -5.42 7.44
C SER A 19 -4.62 -5.70 7.35
N ARG A 20 -5.43 -4.71 6.98
CA ARG A 20 -6.91 -4.81 6.88
C ARG A 20 -7.43 -4.63 5.46
N THR A 21 -6.54 -4.82 4.47
CA THR A 21 -6.83 -4.63 3.04
C THR A 21 -8.14 -5.32 2.61
N ASP A 22 -8.31 -6.60 2.94
CA ASP A 22 -9.48 -7.38 2.51
C ASP A 22 -10.77 -6.87 3.15
N GLN A 23 -10.74 -6.53 4.44
CA GLN A 23 -11.89 -6.00 5.17
C GLN A 23 -12.31 -4.63 4.62
N ILE A 24 -11.34 -3.77 4.31
CA ILE A 24 -11.58 -2.44 3.76
C ILE A 24 -12.19 -2.56 2.36
N ALA A 25 -11.62 -3.41 1.50
CA ALA A 25 -12.14 -3.64 0.15
C ALA A 25 -13.56 -4.24 0.19
N GLN A 26 -13.81 -5.20 1.09
CA GLN A 26 -15.14 -5.77 1.30
C GLN A 26 -16.15 -4.70 1.70
N LEU A 27 -15.81 -3.83 2.65
CA LEU A 27 -16.70 -2.76 3.11
C LEU A 27 -17.00 -1.76 1.99
N ALA A 28 -15.98 -1.34 1.24
CA ALA A 28 -16.16 -0.45 0.09
C ALA A 28 -17.11 -1.06 -0.95
N ARG A 29 -16.95 -2.35 -1.26
CA ARG A 29 -17.84 -3.09 -2.17
C ARG A 29 -19.28 -3.19 -1.64
N GLN A 30 -19.46 -3.52 -0.36
CA GLN A 30 -20.78 -3.61 0.28
C GLN A 30 -21.55 -2.29 0.19
N HIS A 31 -20.85 -1.17 0.39
CA HIS A 31 -21.44 0.16 0.31
C HIS A 31 -21.43 0.76 -1.10
N ARG A 32 -20.95 0.03 -2.12
CA ARG A 32 -20.81 0.50 -3.50
C ARG A 32 -20.02 1.80 -3.61
N LEU A 33 -18.99 1.94 -2.77
CA LEU A 33 -18.09 3.09 -2.77
C LEU A 33 -16.86 2.78 -3.62
N PRO A 34 -16.52 3.60 -4.62
CA PRO A 34 -15.24 3.50 -5.31
C PRO A 34 -14.11 3.75 -4.32
N LEU A 35 -13.12 2.85 -4.30
CA LEU A 35 -11.97 2.91 -3.41
C LEU A 35 -10.68 3.14 -4.19
N MET A 36 -9.89 4.13 -3.77
CA MET A 36 -8.53 4.35 -4.24
C MET A 36 -7.50 4.18 -3.11
N SER A 37 -6.30 3.70 -3.43
CA SER A 37 -5.23 3.55 -2.44
C SER A 37 -3.82 3.54 -3.07
N PRO A 38 -2.74 3.68 -2.29
CA PRO A 38 -1.38 3.44 -2.78
C PRO A 38 -1.00 1.95 -2.84
N PHE A 39 -1.89 1.04 -2.43
CA PHE A 39 -1.58 -0.38 -2.30
C PHE A 39 -2.29 -1.19 -3.38
N ARG A 40 -1.52 -1.79 -4.30
CA ARG A 40 -2.04 -2.67 -5.36
C ARG A 40 -2.97 -3.77 -4.84
N ARG A 41 -2.68 -4.32 -3.66
CA ARG A 41 -3.48 -5.37 -3.02
C ARG A 41 -4.95 -4.96 -2.79
N LEU A 42 -5.23 -3.67 -2.55
CA LEU A 42 -6.61 -3.18 -2.41
C LEU A 42 -7.36 -3.18 -3.74
N THR A 43 -6.68 -2.93 -4.86
CA THR A 43 -7.28 -3.07 -6.19
C THR A 43 -7.53 -4.54 -6.53
N GLU A 44 -6.59 -5.43 -6.19
CA GLU A 44 -6.75 -6.89 -6.35
C GLU A 44 -7.92 -7.44 -5.52
N ALA A 45 -8.18 -6.86 -4.34
CA ALA A 45 -9.34 -7.17 -3.49
C ALA A 45 -10.67 -6.54 -3.97
N GLY A 46 -10.67 -5.81 -5.10
CA GLY A 46 -11.86 -5.24 -5.74
C GLY A 46 -12.07 -3.74 -5.51
N GLY A 47 -11.04 -3.01 -5.09
CA GLY A 47 -11.00 -1.54 -5.14
C GLY A 47 -10.94 -1.02 -6.59
N LEU A 48 -11.26 0.26 -6.78
CA LEU A 48 -11.36 0.87 -8.11
C LEU A 48 -9.99 1.03 -8.78
N MET A 49 -9.03 1.61 -8.08
CA MET A 49 -7.68 1.84 -8.62
C MET A 49 -6.64 1.99 -7.51
N SER A 50 -5.38 1.76 -7.87
CA SER A 50 -4.25 2.03 -7.00
C SER A 50 -3.22 2.90 -7.70
N TYR A 51 -2.62 3.83 -6.96
CA TYR A 51 -1.50 4.63 -7.43
C TYR A 51 -0.48 4.80 -6.30
N GLY A 52 0.63 4.09 -6.40
CA GLY A 52 1.68 4.05 -5.37
C GLY A 52 2.92 3.31 -5.86
N ILE A 53 3.90 3.17 -4.97
CA ILE A 53 5.17 2.50 -5.26
C ILE A 53 4.98 1.00 -5.52
N ASP A 54 5.90 0.41 -6.29
CA ASP A 54 5.99 -1.04 -6.43
C ASP A 54 6.69 -1.65 -5.22
N TRP A 55 5.90 -2.08 -4.23
CA TRP A 55 6.41 -2.71 -3.02
C TRP A 55 7.25 -3.97 -3.29
N SER A 56 6.98 -4.71 -4.37
CA SER A 56 7.80 -5.86 -4.73
C SER A 56 9.19 -5.45 -5.25
N GLY A 57 9.28 -4.29 -5.90
CA GLY A 57 10.57 -3.67 -6.24
C GLY A 57 11.33 -3.26 -4.97
N VAL A 58 10.66 -2.56 -4.07
CA VAL A 58 11.24 -2.12 -2.77
C VAL A 58 11.75 -3.31 -1.95
N ASP A 59 11.01 -4.41 -1.87
CA ASP A 59 11.43 -5.61 -1.15
C ASP A 59 12.70 -6.24 -1.76
N ARG A 60 12.83 -6.19 -3.09
CA ARG A 60 14.03 -6.67 -3.79
C ARG A 60 15.24 -5.78 -3.50
N ASP A 61 15.07 -4.47 -3.53
CA ASP A 61 16.14 -3.51 -3.24
C ASP A 61 16.57 -3.61 -1.77
N LEU A 62 15.61 -3.77 -0.86
CA LEU A 62 15.87 -4.04 0.56
C LEU A 62 16.67 -5.34 0.76
N ALA A 63 16.37 -6.41 0.01
CA ALA A 63 17.13 -7.65 0.09
C ALA A 63 18.59 -7.45 -0.35
N VAL A 64 18.84 -6.67 -1.41
CA VAL A 64 20.20 -6.32 -1.86
C VAL A 64 20.92 -5.49 -0.79
N TYR A 65 20.25 -4.50 -0.21
CA TYR A 65 20.80 -3.67 0.87
C TYR A 65 21.19 -4.53 2.09
N THR A 66 20.30 -5.44 2.48
CA THR A 66 20.51 -6.39 3.58
C THR A 66 21.71 -7.30 3.32
N ALA A 67 21.83 -7.82 2.09
CA ALA A 67 22.97 -8.66 1.70
C ALA A 67 24.31 -7.92 1.81
N ARG A 68 24.37 -6.62 1.47
CA ARG A 68 25.59 -5.80 1.63
C ARG A 68 25.96 -5.60 3.09
N VAL A 69 24.98 -5.33 3.95
CA VAL A 69 25.20 -5.19 5.40
C VAL A 69 25.69 -6.51 6.01
N LEU A 70 25.05 -7.63 5.67
CA LEU A 70 25.48 -8.95 6.12
C LEU A 70 26.88 -9.33 5.58
N GLY A 71 27.27 -8.77 4.42
CA GLY A 71 28.61 -8.87 3.85
C GLY A 71 29.65 -7.95 4.49
N GLY A 72 29.28 -7.14 5.50
CA GLY A 72 30.20 -6.30 6.27
C GLY A 72 30.27 -4.83 5.83
N THR A 73 29.51 -4.41 4.81
CA THR A 73 29.41 -2.98 4.48
C THR A 73 28.69 -2.24 5.61
N LYS A 74 29.25 -1.11 6.07
CA LYS A 74 28.63 -0.33 7.15
C LYS A 74 27.36 0.36 6.65
N PRO A 75 26.25 0.37 7.41
CA PRO A 75 25.03 1.07 7.00
C PRO A 75 25.22 2.55 6.68
N SER A 76 26.20 3.23 7.31
CA SER A 76 26.53 4.64 7.05
C SER A 76 27.21 4.90 5.70
N GLU A 77 27.70 3.86 5.03
CA GLU A 77 28.39 3.94 3.73
C GLU A 77 27.46 3.57 2.56
N LEU A 78 26.27 3.06 2.86
CA LEU A 78 25.29 2.68 1.85
C LEU A 78 24.43 3.89 1.46
N PRO A 79 24.14 4.09 0.17
CA PRO A 79 23.28 5.18 -0.28
C PRO A 79 21.82 4.93 0.10
N PHE A 80 21.10 5.99 0.48
CA PHE A 80 19.64 5.95 0.53
C PHE A 80 19.08 6.17 -0.89
N GLU A 81 18.16 5.32 -1.30
CA GLU A 81 17.44 5.38 -2.58
C GLU A 81 15.99 5.82 -2.37
#